data_AF-A0A0Q0J604-F1
#
_entry.id   AF-A0A0Q0J604-F1
#
_cell.length_a   1.000
_cell.length_b   1.000
_cell.length_c   1.000
_cell.angle_alpha   90.00
_cell.angle_beta   90.00
_cell.angle_gamma   90.00
#
_symmetry.space_group_name_H-M   'P 1'
#
loop_
_entity.id
_entity.type
_entity.pdbx_description
1 polymer ?
#
loop_
_entity_poly.entity_id
_entity_poly.type
_entity_poly.pdbx_seq_one_letter_code
_entity_poly.pdbx_strand_id
1 'polypeptide(L)'
;MKKLLVVALAGLLFSCASAPSWKGMSEREIADWKAIGFDAAKAQTWSKSGFNAEQSQQWSKASFDVESASEWSKEKFNPEEAQTWKQAGFKLDDAIDDRAKGLTPVKMEK
;
A
#
# COMPACT_ATOMS: atom_id res chain seq x y z
N MET A 1 30.15 -37.07 -43.16
CA MET A 1 31.22 -36.54 -42.27
C MET A 1 31.45 -35.07 -42.53
N LYS A 2 30.94 -34.19 -41.66
CA LYS A 2 31.62 -33.00 -41.09
C LYS A 2 30.55 -32.24 -40.30
N LYS A 3 30.72 -32.23 -38.99
CA LYS A 3 29.89 -31.51 -38.03
C LYS A 3 30.26 -30.03 -38.14
N LEU A 4 29.27 -29.14 -38.27
CA LEU A 4 29.46 -27.73 -37.95
C LEU A 4 28.43 -27.38 -36.88
N LEU A 5 28.95 -27.31 -35.65
CA LEU A 5 28.29 -26.83 -34.45
C LEU A 5 27.92 -25.37 -34.66
N VAL A 6 26.63 -25.07 -34.77
CA VAL A 6 26.13 -23.71 -34.58
C VAL A 6 25.92 -23.55 -33.09
N VAL A 7 26.86 -22.84 -32.46
CA VAL A 7 26.80 -22.42 -31.07
C VAL A 7 25.59 -21.52 -30.90
N ALA A 8 24.54 -22.03 -30.27
CA ALA A 8 23.41 -21.22 -29.83
C ALA A 8 23.90 -20.33 -28.68
N LEU A 9 24.21 -19.07 -29.01
CA LEU A 9 24.43 -18.01 -28.03
C LEU A 9 23.15 -17.86 -27.20
N ALA A 10 23.15 -18.43 -26.00
CA ALA A 10 22.12 -18.18 -25.01
C ALA A 10 22.25 -16.73 -24.56
N GLY A 11 21.49 -15.84 -25.19
CA GLY A 11 21.34 -14.46 -24.76
C GLY A 11 20.67 -14.41 -23.41
N LEU A 12 21.45 -14.26 -22.34
CA LEU A 12 20.97 -13.84 -21.03
C LEU A 12 20.54 -12.37 -21.16
N LEU A 13 19.27 -12.15 -21.52
CA LEU A 13 18.63 -10.85 -21.35
C LEU A 13 18.50 -10.62 -19.84
N PHE A 14 19.51 -9.98 -19.25
CA PHE A 14 19.40 -9.35 -17.95
C PHE A 14 18.34 -8.25 -18.06
N SER A 15 17.09 -8.60 -17.75
CA SER A 15 16.06 -7.62 -17.46
C SER A 15 16.57 -6.82 -16.26
N CYS A 16 17.04 -5.60 -16.51
CA CYS A 16 17.33 -4.64 -15.45
C CYS A 16 16.00 -4.23 -14.82
N ALA A 17 15.45 -5.06 -13.94
CA ALA A 17 14.45 -4.62 -13.00
C ALA A 17 15.15 -3.63 -12.05
N SER A 18 15.06 -2.34 -12.36
CA SER A 18 15.57 -1.28 -11.50
C SER A 18 14.97 -1.47 -10.11
N ALA A 19 15.83 -1.68 -9.11
CA ALA A 19 15.40 -1.85 -7.73
C ALA A 19 14.54 -0.64 -7.29
N PRO A 20 13.52 -0.85 -6.44
CA PRO A 20 12.75 0.26 -5.89
C PRO A 20 13.68 1.29 -5.26
N SER A 21 13.46 2.57 -5.58
CA SER A 21 14.35 3.67 -5.18
C SER A 21 13.55 4.88 -4.70
N TRP A 22 14.22 5.77 -3.99
CA TRP A 22 13.67 7.05 -3.52
C TRP A 22 13.52 8.10 -4.64
N LYS A 23 13.62 7.68 -5.91
CA LYS A 23 13.61 8.57 -7.07
C LYS A 23 12.31 9.38 -7.12
N GLY A 24 12.45 10.70 -7.27
CA GLY A 24 11.31 11.62 -7.39
C GLY A 24 10.74 12.10 -6.05
N MET A 25 11.28 11.67 -4.90
CA MET A 25 10.93 12.22 -3.59
C MET A 25 11.96 13.26 -3.14
N SER A 26 11.51 14.29 -2.43
CA SER A 26 12.38 15.27 -1.79
C SER A 26 13.12 14.65 -0.59
N GLU A 27 14.23 15.26 -0.17
CA GLU A 27 14.99 14.81 1.01
C GLU A 27 14.12 14.77 2.28
N ARG A 28 13.21 15.74 2.42
CA ARG A 28 12.26 15.79 3.54
C ARG A 28 11.31 14.60 3.52
N GLU A 29 10.67 14.33 2.39
CA GLU A 29 9.78 13.16 2.26
C GLU A 29 10.53 11.87 2.55
N ILE A 30 11.75 11.70 2.02
CA ILE A 30 12.58 10.52 2.28
C ILE A 30 12.85 10.37 3.78
N ALA A 31 13.16 11.46 4.48
CA ALA A 31 13.38 11.44 5.92
C ALA A 31 12.12 11.02 6.68
N ASP A 32 10.95 11.55 6.31
CA ASP A 32 9.66 11.22 6.94
C ASP A 32 9.30 9.74 6.73
N TRP A 33 9.45 9.21 5.52
CA TRP A 33 9.21 7.80 5.22
C TRP A 33 10.16 6.87 5.98
N LYS A 34 11.45 7.23 6.07
CA LYS A 34 12.42 6.48 6.85
C LYS A 34 12.13 6.52 8.34
N ALA A 35 11.69 7.67 8.86
CA ALA A 35 11.36 7.84 10.27
C ALA A 35 10.22 6.93 10.74
N ILE A 36 9.28 6.60 9.83
CA ILE A 36 8.21 5.64 10.10
C ILE A 36 8.58 4.19 9.76
N GLY A 37 9.83 3.93 9.36
CA GLY A 37 10.35 2.60 9.04
C GLY A 37 9.91 2.05 7.68
N PHE A 38 9.43 2.89 6.76
CA PHE A 38 9.10 2.44 5.40
C PHE A 38 10.37 2.38 4.55
N ASP A 39 10.50 1.32 3.76
CA ASP A 39 11.51 1.25 2.72
C ASP A 39 11.08 2.03 1.46
N ALA A 40 11.99 2.15 0.50
CA ALA A 40 11.73 2.89 -0.73
C ALA A 40 10.56 2.29 -1.54
N ALA A 41 10.39 0.97 -1.53
CA ALA A 41 9.34 0.30 -2.28
C ALA A 41 7.97 0.63 -1.70
N LYS A 42 7.81 0.45 -0.38
CA LYS A 42 6.58 0.75 0.35
C LYS A 42 6.27 2.24 0.27
N ALA A 43 7.23 3.11 0.51
CA ALA A 43 7.04 4.56 0.39
C ALA A 43 6.55 4.97 -1.01
N GLN A 44 7.17 4.44 -2.08
CA GLN A 44 6.74 4.72 -3.46
C GLN A 44 5.32 4.27 -3.73
N THR A 45 4.95 3.07 -3.26
CA THR A 45 3.60 2.53 -3.43
C THR A 45 2.56 3.41 -2.76
N TRP A 46 2.78 3.81 -1.50
CA TRP A 46 1.84 4.66 -0.78
C TRP A 46 1.79 6.09 -1.32
N SER A 47 2.94 6.67 -1.65
CA SER A 47 3.06 8.00 -2.25
C SER A 47 2.35 8.11 -3.59
N LYS A 48 2.48 7.09 -4.46
CA LYS A 48 1.76 7.03 -5.75
C LYS A 48 0.23 6.97 -5.59
N SER A 49 -0.25 6.41 -4.48
CA SER A 49 -1.68 6.41 -4.13
C SER A 49 -2.13 7.71 -3.46
N GLY A 50 -1.25 8.72 -3.37
CA GLY A 50 -1.56 10.05 -2.86
C GLY A 50 -1.42 10.21 -1.35
N PHE A 51 -0.87 9.22 -0.65
CA PHE A 51 -0.66 9.30 0.79
C PHE A 51 0.74 9.82 1.12
N ASN A 52 0.84 10.71 2.10
CA ASN A 52 2.12 11.08 2.70
C ASN A 52 2.55 10.05 3.77
N ALA A 53 3.75 10.22 4.34
CA ALA A 53 4.30 9.32 5.34
C ALA A 53 3.39 9.20 6.58
N GLU A 54 2.91 10.31 7.12
CA GLU A 54 2.04 10.31 8.32
C GLU A 54 0.74 9.54 8.08
N GLN A 55 0.00 9.86 7.02
CA GLN A 55 -1.23 9.17 6.64
C GLN A 55 -0.99 7.68 6.44
N SER A 56 0.10 7.33 5.74
CA SER A 56 0.45 5.93 5.48
C SER A 56 0.81 5.18 6.75
N GLN A 57 1.44 5.85 7.71
CA GLN A 57 1.70 5.26 9.01
C GLN A 57 0.39 4.97 9.76
N GLN A 58 -0.56 5.90 9.75
CA GLN A 58 -1.85 5.73 10.42
C GLN A 58 -2.65 4.56 9.81
N TRP A 59 -2.79 4.52 8.49
CA TRP A 59 -3.45 3.41 7.79
C TRP A 59 -2.73 2.07 7.98
N SER A 60 -1.39 2.07 7.90
CA SER A 60 -0.62 0.84 8.13
C SER A 60 -0.72 0.34 9.58
N LYS A 61 -0.79 1.23 10.57
CA LYS A 61 -1.03 0.88 11.99
C LYS A 61 -2.45 0.34 12.21
N ALA A 62 -3.41 0.82 11.43
CA ALA A 62 -4.77 0.29 11.39
C ALA A 62 -4.88 -1.06 10.65
N SER A 63 -3.77 -1.65 10.20
CA SER A 63 -3.71 -2.90 9.43
C SER A 63 -4.43 -2.84 8.08
N PHE A 64 -4.30 -1.70 7.40
CA PHE A 64 -4.70 -1.52 6.01
C PHE A 64 -3.46 -1.56 5.11
N ASP A 65 -3.59 -2.23 3.96
CA ASP A 65 -2.71 -2.03 2.82
C ASP A 65 -3.12 -0.75 2.05
N VAL A 66 -2.31 -0.39 1.06
CA VAL A 66 -2.51 0.85 0.30
C VAL A 66 -3.83 0.85 -0.50
N GLU A 67 -4.26 -0.31 -0.98
CA GLU A 67 -5.46 -0.45 -1.80
C GLU A 67 -6.70 -0.24 -0.94
N SER A 68 -6.81 -1.00 0.15
CA SER A 68 -7.87 -0.85 1.13
C SER A 68 -7.87 0.57 1.73
N ALA A 69 -6.71 1.12 2.09
CA ALA A 69 -6.64 2.48 2.61
C ALA A 69 -7.15 3.52 1.60
N SER A 70 -6.84 3.35 0.31
CA SER A 70 -7.33 4.23 -0.76
C SER A 70 -8.85 4.17 -0.89
N GLU A 71 -9.43 2.97 -0.88
CA GLU A 71 -10.88 2.76 -0.95
C GLU A 71 -11.60 3.42 0.24
N TRP A 72 -11.19 3.09 1.47
CA TRP A 72 -11.82 3.64 2.67
C TRP A 72 -11.62 5.15 2.82
N SER A 73 -10.44 5.66 2.44
CA SER A 73 -10.15 7.10 2.49
C SER A 73 -10.97 7.90 1.45
N LYS A 74 -11.28 7.33 0.27
CA LYS A 74 -12.16 7.98 -0.72
C LYS A 74 -13.54 8.25 -0.15
N GLU A 75 -14.05 7.30 0.62
CA GLU A 75 -15.34 7.35 1.32
C GLU A 75 -15.30 8.13 2.64
N LYS A 76 -14.21 8.90 2.86
CA LYS A 76 -14.04 9.80 4.01
C LYS A 76 -14.08 9.09 5.36
N PHE A 77 -13.72 7.81 5.38
CA PHE A 77 -13.35 7.15 6.63
C PHE A 77 -11.94 7.57 7.02
N ASN A 78 -11.73 7.78 8.31
CA ASN A 78 -10.38 7.87 8.85
C ASN A 78 -9.88 6.45 9.23
N PRO A 79 -8.57 6.25 9.45
CA PRO A 79 -8.00 4.94 9.75
C PRO A 79 -8.62 4.23 10.97
N GLU A 80 -8.94 4.97 12.03
CA GLU A 80 -9.49 4.40 13.28
C GLU A 80 -10.95 3.95 13.11
N GLU A 81 -11.76 4.78 12.44
CA GLU A 81 -13.14 4.44 12.10
C GLU A 81 -13.16 3.20 11.19
N ALA A 82 -12.37 3.21 10.11
CA ALA A 82 -12.24 2.09 9.19
C ALA A 82 -11.79 0.80 9.89
N GLN A 83 -10.81 0.90 10.80
CA GLN A 83 -10.36 -0.22 11.61
C GLN A 83 -11.48 -0.81 12.45
N THR A 84 -12.31 0.04 13.06
CA THR A 84 -13.42 -0.40 13.91
C THR A 84 -14.44 -1.22 13.09
N TRP A 85 -14.82 -0.74 11.91
CA TRP A 85 -15.71 -1.47 11.00
C TRP A 85 -15.10 -2.79 10.53
N LYS A 86 -13.83 -2.78 10.10
CA LYS A 86 -13.13 -3.98 9.63
C LYS A 86 -12.97 -5.03 10.73
N GLN A 87 -12.68 -4.62 11.96
CA GLN A 87 -12.58 -5.51 13.12
C GLN A 87 -13.94 -6.12 13.51
N ALA A 88 -15.02 -5.37 13.32
CA ALA A 88 -16.39 -5.88 13.50
C ALA A 88 -16.86 -6.78 12.35
N GLY A 89 -16.03 -6.99 11.32
CA GLY A 89 -16.30 -7.90 10.20
C GLY A 89 -17.07 -7.27 9.04
N PHE A 90 -17.24 -5.95 9.03
CA PHE A 90 -17.92 -5.25 7.95
C PHE A 90 -16.98 -5.02 6.76
N LYS A 91 -17.55 -5.11 5.57
CA LYS A 91 -16.91 -4.63 4.33
C LYS A 91 -17.18 -3.14 4.16
N LEU A 92 -16.46 -2.50 3.24
CA LEU A 92 -16.58 -1.06 2.98
C LEU A 92 -18.02 -0.68 2.60
N ASP A 93 -18.65 -1.39 1.66
CA ASP A 93 -20.02 -1.08 1.20
C ASP A 93 -21.03 -1.12 2.35
N ASP A 94 -20.99 -2.17 3.18
CA ASP A 94 -21.85 -2.31 4.35
C ASP A 94 -21.60 -1.17 5.36
N ALA A 95 -20.32 -0.81 5.57
CA ALA A 95 -19.94 0.28 6.46
C ALA A 95 -20.42 1.65 5.95
N ILE A 96 -20.40 1.90 4.64
CA ILE A 96 -20.94 3.13 4.03
C ILE A 96 -22.45 3.20 4.29
N ASP A 97 -23.17 2.13 3.95
CA ASP A 97 -24.63 2.07 4.06
C ASP A 97 -25.09 2.26 5.51
N ASP A 98 -24.42 1.63 6.46
CA ASP A 98 -24.77 1.71 7.88
C ASP A 98 -24.34 3.05 8.51
N ARG A 99 -23.17 3.59 8.14
CA ARG A 99 -22.77 4.95 8.54
C ARG A 99 -23.75 6.01 8.03
N ALA A 100 -24.27 5.86 6.80
CA ALA A 100 -25.27 6.76 6.24
C ALA A 100 -26.60 6.73 7.02
N LYS A 101 -26.91 5.62 7.71
CA LYS A 101 -28.06 5.48 8.63
C LYS A 101 -27.75 5.99 10.04
N GLY A 102 -26.53 6.50 10.30
CA GLY A 102 -26.07 6.93 11.61
C GLY A 102 -25.69 5.79 12.55
N LEU A 103 -25.45 4.58 12.01
CA LEU A 103 -25.02 3.43 12.78
C LEU A 103 -23.49 3.40 12.91
N THR A 104 -23.02 2.77 13.99
CA THR A 104 -21.61 2.49 14.23
C THR A 104 -21.46 1.03 14.69
N PRO A 105 -20.39 0.33 14.32
CA PRO A 105 -20.18 -1.06 14.67
C PRO A 105 -19.91 -1.17 16.17
N VAL A 106 -20.49 -2.20 16.80
CA VAL A 106 -20.17 -2.52 18.19
C VAL A 106 -18.79 -3.18 18.22
N LYS A 107 -17.91 -2.66 19.07
CA LYS A 107 -16.57 -3.22 19.27
C LYS A 107 -16.72 -4.64 19.82
N MET A 108 -16.42 -5.65 19.00
CA MET A 108 -16.39 -7.04 19.42
C MET A 108 -15.07 -7.25 20.18
N GLU A 109 -15.08 -7.06 21.50
CA GLU A 109 -13.96 -7.47 22.35
C GLU A 109 -13.86 -9.00 22.28
N LYS A 110 -12.72 -9.50 21.81
CA LYS A 110 -12.38 -10.93 21.82
C LYS A 110 -11.65 -11.29 23.10
#